data_AF-A0AAW8JFM8-F1
#
_entry.id   AF-A0AAW8JFM8-F1
#
_cell.length_a   1.000
_cell.length_b   1.000
_cell.length_c   1.000
_cell.angle_alpha   90.00
_cell.angle_beta   90.00
_cell.angle_gamma   90.00
#
_symmetry.space_group_name_H-M   'P 1'
#
loop_
_entity.id
_entity.type
_entity.pdbx_description
1 polymer ?
#
loop_
_entity_poly.entity_id
_entity_poly.type
_entity_poly.pdbx_seq_one_letter_code
_entity_poly.pdbx_strand_id
1 'polypeptide(L)'
;MIATLNKSKTALTINRQEFKQALAKIDEGIEKQIAALKRAKQSYDAAEMARDVIDEANIFEAIIEGFNEAEGINLKVADITNLDVAQGWVDEFLGKW
;
A
#
# COMPACT_ATOMS: atom_id res chain seq x y z
N MET A 1 46.51 35.32 -34.77
CA MET A 1 46.84 34.70 -33.47
C MET A 1 46.09 33.40 -33.36
N ILE A 2 46.81 32.28 -33.21
CA ILE A 2 46.22 30.98 -32.91
C ILE A 2 46.23 30.85 -31.38
N ALA A 3 45.06 30.70 -30.76
CA ALA A 3 44.96 30.49 -29.33
C ALA A 3 45.39 29.05 -29.00
N THR A 4 46.59 28.90 -28.45
CA THR A 4 47.09 27.61 -27.98
C THR A 4 46.39 27.22 -26.69
N LEU A 5 45.52 26.20 -26.75
CA LEU A 5 44.89 25.58 -25.58
C LEU A 5 45.94 24.81 -24.77
N ASN A 6 46.28 25.34 -23.60
CA ASN A 6 47.26 24.73 -22.70
C ASN A 6 46.62 23.53 -21.98
N LYS A 7 46.94 22.30 -22.41
CA LYS A 7 46.41 21.03 -21.88
C LYS A 7 46.99 20.61 -20.51
N SER A 8 47.45 21.53 -19.67
CA SER A 8 48.06 21.17 -18.38
C SER A 8 47.11 21.46 -17.21
N LYS A 9 46.59 20.37 -16.63
CA LYS A 9 46.02 20.25 -15.27
C LYS A 9 44.65 20.87 -15.02
N THR A 10 43.60 20.23 -15.54
CA THR A 10 42.33 20.16 -14.81
C THR A 10 42.44 19.09 -13.72
N ALA A 11 43.26 19.33 -12.70
CA ALA A 11 43.24 18.47 -11.51
C ALA A 11 41.99 18.84 -10.71
N LEU A 12 41.00 17.95 -10.66
CA LEU A 12 39.88 18.03 -9.73
C LEU A 12 40.42 17.91 -8.29
N THR A 13 40.86 19.03 -7.70
CA THR A 13 41.14 19.12 -6.27
C THR A 13 39.80 19.20 -5.55
N ILE A 14 39.14 18.05 -5.36
CA ILE A 14 37.98 17.97 -4.47
C ILE A 14 38.51 18.11 -3.05
N ASN A 15 38.00 19.10 -2.31
CA ASN A 15 38.33 19.23 -0.89
C ASN A 15 37.82 17.98 -0.15
N ARG A 16 38.69 17.32 0.62
CA ARG A 16 38.34 16.11 1.40
C ARG A 16 37.10 16.31 2.28
N GLN A 17 36.88 17.54 2.74
CA GLN A 17 35.71 17.91 3.54
C GLN A 17 34.43 17.99 2.71
N GLU A 18 34.48 18.55 1.50
CA GLU A 18 33.36 18.58 0.56
C GLU A 18 32.96 17.15 0.13
N PHE A 19 33.96 16.29 -0.09
CA PHE A 19 33.70 14.88 -0.40
C PHE A 19 33.00 14.16 0.76
N LYS A 20 33.46 14.37 2.00
CA LYS A 20 32.79 13.82 3.20
C LYS A 20 31.35 14.32 3.34
N GLN A 21 31.11 15.60 3.09
CA GLN A 21 29.76 16.17 3.14
C GLN A 21 28.84 15.60 2.07
N ALA A 22 29.36 15.37 0.86
CA ALA A 22 28.60 14.73 -0.21
C ALA A 22 28.22 13.29 0.16
N LEU A 23 29.15 12.52 0.75
CA LEU A 23 28.87 11.17 1.23
C LEU A 23 27.81 11.16 2.34
N ALA A 24 27.87 12.10 3.29
CA ALA A 24 26.86 12.20 4.36
C ALA A 24 25.46 12.48 3.81
N LYS A 25 25.34 13.33 2.78
CA LYS A 25 24.06 13.59 2.10
C LYS A 25 23.52 12.36 1.36
N ILE A 26 24.41 11.56 0.78
CA ILE A 26 24.02 10.30 0.13
C ILE A 26 23.50 9.31 1.17
N ASP A 27 24.18 9.19 2.31
CA ASP A 27 23.79 8.32 3.42
C ASP A 27 22.40 8.69 3.96
N GLU A 28 22.15 9.98 4.23
CA GLU A 28 20.83 10.48 4.63
C GLU A 28 19.75 10.19 3.58
N GLY A 29 20.09 10.31 2.30
CA GLY A 29 19.20 9.97 1.18
C GLY A 29 18.84 8.47 1.15
N ILE A 30 19.81 7.60 1.42
CA ILE A 30 19.62 6.15 1.50
C ILE A 30 18.74 5.80 2.70
N GLU A 31 18.97 6.38 3.87
CA GLU A 31 18.15 6.16 5.05
C GLU A 31 16.67 6.53 4.82
N LYS A 32 16.41 7.66 4.16
CA LYS A 32 15.05 8.09 3.79
C LYS A 32 14.39 7.09 2.84
N GLN A 33 15.11 6.57 1.85
CA GLN A 33 14.60 5.56 0.93
C GLN A 33 14.29 4.24 1.65
N ILE A 34 15.18 3.79 2.56
CA ILE A 34 14.95 2.59 3.38
C ILE A 34 13.69 2.75 4.25
N ALA A 35 13.49 3.92 4.87
CA ALA A 35 12.31 4.18 5.68
C ALA A 35 11.02 4.18 4.85
N ALA A 36 11.05 4.78 3.65
CA ALA A 36 9.92 4.75 2.71
C ALA A 36 9.59 3.32 2.26
N LEU A 37 10.60 2.51 1.91
CA LEU A 37 10.42 1.11 1.54
C LEU A 37 9.86 0.26 2.69
N LYS A 38 10.33 0.49 3.92
CA LYS A 38 9.78 -0.19 5.12
C LYS A 38 8.31 0.16 5.35
N ARG A 39 7.94 1.44 5.22
CA ARG A 39 6.54 1.89 5.33
C ARG A 39 5.65 1.30 4.23
N ALA A 40 6.13 1.31 2.99
CA ALA A 40 5.41 0.70 1.87
C ALA A 40 5.23 -0.81 2.07
N LYS A 41 6.21 -1.50 2.66
CA LYS A 41 6.08 -2.91 3.05
C LYS A 41 5.14 -3.13 4.24
N GLN A 42 5.11 -2.23 5.22
CA GLN A 42 4.22 -2.30 6.38
C GLN A 42 2.77 -1.96 6.04
N SER A 43 2.51 -1.16 5.00
CA SER A 43 1.17 -0.90 4.47
C SER A 43 0.46 -2.16 3.92
N TYR A 44 1.09 -3.33 4.01
CA TYR A 44 0.63 -4.60 3.48
C TYR A 44 0.84 -5.70 4.54
N ASP A 45 0.29 -5.50 5.74
CA ASP A 45 0.26 -6.55 6.76
C ASP A 45 -0.80 -7.58 6.37
N ALA A 46 -0.34 -8.74 5.90
CA ALA A 46 -1.23 -9.84 5.51
C ALA A 46 -2.13 -10.31 6.66
N ALA A 47 -1.73 -10.10 7.92
CA ALA A 47 -2.56 -10.43 9.08
C ALA A 47 -3.69 -9.42 9.28
N GLU A 48 -3.47 -8.14 8.93
CA GLU A 48 -4.50 -7.09 8.95
C GLU A 48 -5.51 -7.34 7.83
N MET A 49 -5.04 -7.59 6.60
CA MET A 49 -5.92 -8.01 5.49
C MET A 49 -6.73 -9.27 5.82
N ALA A 50 -6.11 -10.27 6.45
CA ALA A 50 -6.82 -11.48 6.83
C ALA A 50 -7.91 -11.21 7.88
N ARG A 51 -7.66 -10.27 8.81
CA ARG A 51 -8.68 -9.86 9.80
C ARG A 51 -9.82 -9.12 9.12
N ASP A 52 -9.52 -8.16 8.24
CA ASP A 52 -10.54 -7.42 7.51
C ASP A 52 -11.43 -8.35 6.67
N VAL A 53 -10.83 -9.31 5.96
CA VAL A 53 -11.58 -10.32 5.18
C VAL A 53 -12.43 -11.23 6.07
N ILE A 54 -11.95 -11.61 7.25
CA ILE A 54 -12.72 -12.41 8.22
C ILE A 54 -13.88 -11.58 8.78
N ASP A 55 -13.64 -10.31 9.14
CA ASP A 55 -14.66 -9.42 9.69
C ASP A 55 -15.75 -9.13 8.64
N GLU A 56 -15.38 -8.93 7.37
CA GLU A 56 -16.33 -8.83 6.26
C GLU A 56 -17.14 -10.12 6.08
N ALA A 57 -16.48 -11.29 6.10
CA ALA A 57 -17.17 -12.58 6.00
C ALA A 57 -18.19 -12.79 7.13
N ASN A 58 -17.85 -12.40 8.37
CA ASN A 58 -18.75 -12.50 9.52
C ASN A 58 -19.99 -11.60 9.36
N ILE A 59 -19.83 -10.40 8.80
CA ILE A 59 -20.95 -9.50 8.50
C ILE A 59 -21.88 -10.14 7.46
N PHE A 60 -21.32 -10.74 6.40
CA PHE A 60 -22.12 -11.43 5.40
C PHE A 60 -22.88 -12.63 5.96
N GLU A 61 -22.28 -13.41 6.86
CA GLU A 61 -22.97 -14.51 7.55
C GLU A 61 -24.18 -14.01 8.35
N ALA A 62 -24.03 -12.92 9.11
CA ALA A 62 -25.13 -12.34 9.88
C ALA A 62 -26.28 -11.82 8.99
N ILE A 63 -25.96 -11.24 7.82
CA ILE A 63 -26.97 -10.79 6.85
C ILE A 63 -27.73 -11.98 6.25
N ILE A 64 -27.01 -13.04 5.85
CA ILE A 64 -27.61 -14.25 5.30
C ILE A 64 -28.49 -14.94 6.33
N GLU A 65 -28.08 -14.98 7.59
CA GLU A 65 -28.90 -15.53 8.68
C GLU A 65 -30.21 -14.76 8.81
N GLY A 66 -30.16 -13.42 8.88
CA GLY A 66 -31.37 -12.59 8.94
C GLY A 66 -32.27 -12.74 7.71
N PHE A 67 -31.70 -12.87 6.51
CA PHE A 67 -32.45 -13.07 5.28
C PHE A 67 -33.10 -14.46 5.22
N ASN A 68 -32.37 -15.50 5.61
CA ASN A 68 -32.88 -16.87 5.70
C ASN A 68 -34.04 -16.97 6.70
N GLU A 69 -33.95 -16.29 7.84
CA GLU A 69 -35.02 -16.21 8.83
C GLU A 69 -36.26 -15.49 8.30
N ALA A 70 -36.08 -14.37 7.59
CA ALA A 70 -37.18 -13.59 7.04
C ALA A 70 -37.94 -14.32 5.91
N GLU A 71 -37.19 -14.94 5.01
CA GLU A 71 -37.74 -15.55 3.78
C GLU A 71 -38.00 -17.06 3.92
N GLY A 72 -37.58 -17.69 5.03
CA GLY A 72 -37.74 -19.13 5.27
C GLY A 72 -36.93 -20.00 4.30
N ILE A 73 -35.79 -19.48 3.85
CA ILE A 73 -34.89 -20.14 2.88
C ILE A 73 -33.54 -20.51 3.54
N ASN A 74 -32.62 -21.08 2.76
CA ASN A 74 -31.33 -21.56 3.25
C ASN A 74 -30.19 -21.24 2.26
N LEU A 75 -29.90 -19.95 2.11
CA LEU A 75 -28.73 -19.43 1.40
C LEU A 75 -27.46 -19.61 2.23
N LYS A 76 -26.34 -19.92 1.58
CA LYS A 76 -25.00 -19.94 2.18
C LYS A 76 -24.13 -18.89 1.52
N VAL A 77 -23.08 -18.43 2.22
CA VAL A 77 -22.07 -17.51 1.67
C VAL A 77 -21.48 -18.03 0.36
N ALA A 78 -21.26 -19.35 0.26
CA ALA A 78 -20.71 -19.99 -0.94
C ALA A 78 -21.67 -19.95 -2.16
N ASP A 79 -22.95 -19.71 -1.94
CA ASP A 79 -23.96 -19.58 -3.00
C ASP A 79 -23.99 -18.15 -3.58
N ILE A 80 -23.35 -17.18 -2.91
CA ILE A 80 -23.22 -15.80 -3.38
C ILE A 80 -22.04 -15.73 -4.35
N THR A 81 -22.32 -15.88 -5.64
CA THR A 81 -21.29 -15.88 -6.69
C THR A 81 -20.85 -14.47 -7.12
N ASN A 82 -21.51 -13.40 -6.66
CA ASN A 82 -21.23 -12.03 -7.09
C ASN A 82 -21.33 -11.01 -5.94
N LEU A 83 -20.21 -10.30 -5.70
CA LEU A 83 -20.07 -9.21 -4.73
C LEU A 83 -21.11 -8.08 -4.93
N ASP A 84 -21.53 -7.80 -6.18
CA ASP A 84 -22.53 -6.77 -6.46
C ASP A 84 -23.91 -7.11 -5.86
N VAL A 85 -24.26 -8.40 -5.87
CA VAL A 85 -25.53 -8.88 -5.28
C VAL A 85 -25.47 -8.79 -3.75
N ALA A 86 -24.32 -9.16 -3.19
CA ALA A 86 -24.06 -9.08 -1.75
C ALA A 86 -24.10 -7.63 -1.24
N GLN A 87 -23.52 -6.69 -1.99
CA GLN A 87 -23.56 -5.27 -1.69
C GLN A 87 -24.99 -4.70 -1.73
N GLY A 88 -25.81 -5.14 -2.70
CA GLY A 88 -27.21 -4.75 -2.78
C GLY A 88 -28.02 -5.12 -1.52
N TRP A 89 -27.76 -6.29 -0.93
CA TRP A 89 -28.39 -6.70 0.34
C TRP A 89 -27.89 -5.89 1.53
N VAL A 90 -26.61 -5.56 1.58
CA VAL A 90 -26.04 -4.68 2.61
C VAL A 90 -26.68 -3.29 2.56
N ASP A 91 -26.84 -2.72 1.36
CA ASP A 91 -27.44 -1.40 1.16
C ASP A 91 -28.93 -1.41 1.56
N GLU A 92 -29.66 -2.48 1.23
CA GLU A 92 -31.05 -2.71 1.64
C GLU A 92 -31.18 -2.84 3.17
N PHE A 93 -30.32 -3.64 3.80
CA PHE A 93 -30.28 -3.81 5.25
C PHE A 93 -29.96 -2.51 6.00
N LEU A 94 -29.00 -1.72 5.47
CA LEU A 94 -28.61 -0.44 6.06
C LEU A 94 -29.58 0.70 5.72
N GLY A 95 -30.62 0.44 4.92
CA GLY A 95 -31.63 1.44 4.53
C GLY A 95 -31.03 2.62 3.76
N LYS A 96 -29.87 2.43 3.13
CA LYS A 96 -29.19 3.48 2.35
C LYS A 96 -29.73 3.43 0.93
N TRP A 97 -30.65 4.35 0.64
CA TRP A 97 -31.09 4.67 -0.71
C TRP A 97 -30.09 5.59 -1.41
#